data_AF-A0A1H9JP24-F1
#
_entry.id   AF-A0A1H9JP24-F1
#
_cell.length_a   1.000
_cell.length_b   1.000
_cell.length_c   1.000
_cell.angle_alpha   90.00
_cell.angle_beta   90.00
_cell.angle_gamma   90.00
#
_symmetry.space_group_name_H-M   'P 1'
#
loop_
_entity.id
_entity.type
_entity.pdbx_description
1 polymer ?
#
loop_
_entity_poly.entity_id
_entity_poly.type
_entity_poly.pdbx_seq_one_letter_code
_entity_poly.pdbx_strand_id
1 'polypeptide(L)'
;MWDEILARFEKQAPASVMARLVLERAMPAAWVDEVFETNRQRQYPRELLFSTVVELMSLVSLGLRPSLHAAARQMDNLPVSLAALYDKVSRT
;
A
#
# COMPACT_ATOMS: atom_id res chain seq x y z
N MET A 1 27.63 1.43 3.44
CA MET A 1 26.70 0.38 3.92
C MET A 1 25.40 0.39 3.15
N TRP A 2 24.62 1.48 3.17
CA TRP A 2 23.40 1.59 2.35
C TRP A 2 23.69 1.60 0.85
N ASP A 3 24.80 2.22 0.44
CA ASP A 3 25.22 2.25 -0.97
C ASP A 3 25.53 0.85 -1.52
N GLU A 4 26.25 0.01 -0.76
CA GLU A 4 26.46 -1.41 -1.11
C GLU A 4 25.17 -2.21 -1.26
N ILE A 5 24.15 -1.91 -0.45
CA ILE A 5 22.86 -2.60 -0.49
C ILE A 5 22.10 -2.18 -1.75
N LEU A 6 22.01 -0.88 -2.01
CA LEU A 6 21.39 -0.30 -3.22
C LEU A 6 22.07 -0.80 -4.51
N ALA A 7 23.40 -0.86 -4.54
CA ALA A 7 24.16 -1.35 -5.70
C ALA A 7 23.80 -2.80 -6.09
N ARG A 8 23.44 -3.66 -5.13
CA ARG A 8 23.00 -5.04 -5.42
C ARG A 8 21.62 -5.07 -6.09
N PHE A 9 20.71 -4.21 -5.65
CA PHE A 9 19.38 -4.10 -6.24
C PHE A 9 19.42 -3.43 -7.62
N GLU A 10 20.25 -2.40 -7.79
CA GLU A 10 20.49 -1.76 -9.07
C GLU A 10 21.07 -2.74 -10.11
N LYS A 11 21.96 -3.65 -9.68
CA LYS A 11 22.55 -4.64 -10.58
C LYS A 11 21.58 -5.74 -11.02
N GLN A 12 20.60 -6.10 -10.19
CA GLN A 12 19.66 -7.20 -10.49
C GLN A 12 18.33 -6.74 -11.09
N ALA A 13 17.79 -5.61 -10.65
CA ALA A 13 16.47 -5.12 -11.06
C ALA A 13 16.37 -3.58 -10.99
N PRO A 14 17.19 -2.84 -11.76
CA PRO A 14 17.30 -1.38 -11.65
C PRO A 14 15.96 -0.67 -11.94
N ALA A 15 15.23 -1.14 -12.94
CA ALA A 15 13.92 -0.58 -13.29
C ALA A 15 12.89 -0.76 -12.17
N SER A 16 12.85 -1.92 -11.50
CA SER A 16 11.90 -2.19 -10.42
C SER A 16 12.21 -1.35 -9.18
N VAL A 17 13.49 -1.15 -8.87
CA VAL A 17 13.93 -0.26 -7.77
C VAL A 17 13.50 1.17 -8.05
N MET A 18 13.81 1.68 -9.24
CA MET A 18 13.43 3.04 -9.64
C MET A 18 11.92 3.22 -9.66
N ALA A 19 11.17 2.28 -10.23
CA ALA A 19 9.71 2.33 -10.26
C ALA A 19 9.11 2.38 -8.84
N ARG A 20 9.60 1.55 -7.92
CA ARG A 20 9.18 1.58 -6.52
C ARG A 20 9.46 2.94 -5.87
N LEU A 21 10.68 3.45 -6.02
CA LEU A 21 11.09 4.75 -5.47
C LEU A 21 10.23 5.90 -6.01
N VAL A 22 9.92 5.86 -7.31
CA VAL A 22 9.04 6.83 -7.96
C VAL A 22 7.63 6.73 -7.40
N LEU A 23 7.06 5.52 -7.27
CA LEU A 23 5.72 5.32 -6.73
C LEU A 23 5.61 5.76 -5.27
N GLU A 24 6.58 5.40 -4.42
CA GLU A 24 6.62 5.82 -3.01
C GLU A 24 6.69 7.35 -2.86
N ARG A 25 7.36 8.04 -3.79
CA ARG A 25 7.50 9.50 -3.75
C ARG A 25 6.37 10.26 -4.45
N ALA A 26 5.82 9.70 -5.52
CA ALA A 26 4.76 10.31 -6.32
C ALA A 26 3.39 10.16 -5.67
N MET A 27 3.20 9.16 -4.81
CA MET A 27 1.91 8.85 -4.17
C MET A 27 2.00 8.92 -2.64
N PRO A 28 2.20 10.11 -2.05
CA PRO A 28 2.10 10.25 -0.61
C PRO A 28 0.67 9.91 -0.13
N ALA A 29 0.54 9.34 1.06
CA ALA A 29 -0.75 8.86 1.60
C ALA A 29 -1.87 9.92 1.51
N ALA A 30 -1.56 11.16 1.89
CA ALA A 30 -2.52 12.27 1.82
C ALA A 30 -3.03 12.55 0.39
N TRP A 31 -2.15 12.48 -0.61
CA TRP A 31 -2.55 12.66 -2.01
C TRP A 31 -3.41 11.49 -2.49
N VAL A 32 -3.08 10.26 -2.10
CA VAL A 32 -3.88 9.07 -2.43
C VAL A 32 -5.30 9.19 -1.86
N ASP A 33 -5.41 9.64 -0.61
CA ASP A 33 -6.71 9.86 0.03
C ASP A 33 -7.48 11.01 -0.62
N GLU A 34 -6.84 12.13 -0.96
CA GLU A 34 -7.46 13.27 -1.64
C GLU A 34 -8.01 12.90 -3.03
N VAL A 35 -7.22 12.18 -3.82
CA VAL A 35 -7.63 11.70 -5.14
C VAL A 35 -8.80 10.73 -5.02
N PHE A 36 -8.75 9.83 -4.04
CA PHE A 36 -9.85 8.92 -3.76
C PHE A 36 -11.12 9.68 -3.37
N GLU A 37 -11.04 10.66 -2.46
CA GLU A 37 -12.18 11.47 -2.06
C GLU A 37 -12.82 12.22 -3.22
N THR A 38 -12.00 12.75 -4.12
CA THR A 38 -12.48 13.52 -5.27
C THR A 38 -13.22 12.66 -6.30
N ASN A 39 -12.82 11.38 -6.44
CA ASN A 39 -13.26 10.53 -7.56
C ASN A 39 -14.13 9.34 -7.13
N ARG A 40 -14.32 9.09 -5.83
CA ARG A 40 -15.09 7.96 -5.33
C ARG A 40 -16.55 8.04 -5.77
N GLN A 41 -17.06 6.94 -6.32
CA GLN A 41 -18.47 6.81 -6.70
C GLN A 41 -19.24 5.96 -5.68
N ARG A 42 -18.73 4.76 -5.37
CA ARG A 42 -19.41 3.77 -4.52
C ARG A 42 -18.79 3.57 -3.15
N GLN A 43 -17.48 3.77 -3.04
CA GLN A 43 -16.76 3.61 -1.78
C GLN A 43 -16.78 4.90 -0.96
N TYR A 44 -16.68 4.75 0.37
CA TYR A 44 -16.71 5.86 1.32
C TYR A 44 -15.46 5.82 2.21
N PRO A 45 -14.83 6.95 2.51
CA PRO A 45 -13.90 7.03 3.62
C PRO A 45 -14.69 6.91 4.93
N ARG A 46 -14.13 6.17 5.87
CA ARG A 46 -14.52 6.24 7.29
C ARG A 46 -13.23 6.19 8.08
N GLU A 47 -13.17 5.34 9.10
CA GLU A 47 -11.97 5.10 9.91
C GLU A 47 -10.83 4.44 9.11
N LEU A 48 -11.16 3.68 8.06
CA LEU A 48 -10.18 3.09 7.16
C LEU A 48 -9.92 4.01 5.96
N LEU A 49 -8.74 4.64 5.90
CA LEU A 49 -8.29 5.45 4.76
C LEU A 49 -8.03 4.59 3.53
N PHE A 50 -8.04 5.20 2.33
CA PHE A 50 -7.76 4.47 1.10
C PHE A 50 -6.27 4.21 0.94
N SER A 51 -5.44 5.16 1.35
CA SER A 51 -3.98 5.03 1.44
C SER A 51 -3.55 3.80 2.25
N THR A 52 -4.21 3.50 3.38
CA THR A 52 -3.96 2.29 4.19
C THR A 52 -4.26 1.00 3.41
N VAL A 53 -5.31 0.98 2.59
CA VAL A 53 -5.62 -0.17 1.73
C VAL A 53 -4.56 -0.34 0.64
N VAL A 54 -4.11 0.76 0.02
CA VAL A 54 -3.04 0.76 -0.99
C VAL A 54 -1.74 0.25 -0.39
N GLU A 55 -1.38 0.67 0.82
CA GLU A 55 -0.20 0.19 1.53
C GLU A 55 -0.26 -1.32 1.77
N LEU A 56 -1.36 -1.80 2.36
CA LEU A 56 -1.55 -3.23 2.63
C LEU A 56 -1.51 -4.07 1.35
N MET A 57 -2.17 -3.60 0.28
CA MET A 57 -2.16 -4.29 -1.01
C MET A 57 -0.79 -4.25 -1.69
N SER A 58 0.00 -3.20 -1.49
CA SER A 58 1.37 -3.10 -2.00
C SER A 58 2.29 -4.15 -1.36
N LEU A 59 2.13 -4.42 -0.06
CA LEU A 59 2.86 -5.49 0.61
C LEU A 59 2.54 -6.87 0.01
N VAL A 60 1.30 -7.08 -0.42
CA VAL A 60 0.85 -8.35 -1.01
C VAL A 60 1.27 -8.46 -2.48
N SER A 61 1.06 -7.42 -3.29
CA SER A 61 1.37 -7.43 -4.72
C SER A 61 2.87 -7.52 -5.01
N LEU A 62 3.70 -6.98 -4.12
CA LEU A 62 5.16 -7.10 -4.18
C LEU A 62 5.68 -8.41 -3.57
N GLY A 63 4.81 -9.29 -3.08
CA GLY A 63 5.19 -10.58 -2.48
C GLY A 63 5.86 -10.46 -1.11
N LEU A 64 5.83 -9.28 -0.47
CA LEU A 64 6.40 -9.07 0.87
C LEU A 64 5.55 -9.72 1.95
N ARG A 65 4.25 -9.91 1.70
CA ARG A 65 3.33 -10.64 2.56
C ARG A 65 2.50 -11.62 1.73
N PRO A 66 2.23 -12.83 2.25
CA PRO A 66 1.54 -13.86 1.49
C PRO A 66 0.04 -13.59 1.29
N SER A 67 -0.56 -12.67 2.06
CA SER A 67 -1.98 -12.33 1.93
C SER A 67 -2.31 -10.99 2.59
N LEU A 68 -3.46 -10.42 2.25
CA LEU A 68 -4.00 -9.22 2.90
C LEU A 68 -4.18 -9.43 4.40
N HIS A 69 -4.65 -10.60 4.81
CA HIS A 69 -4.76 -10.97 6.23
C HIS A 69 -3.40 -10.95 6.95
N ALA A 70 -2.36 -11.51 6.31
CA ALA A 70 -1.01 -11.52 6.88
C ALA A 70 -0.41 -10.11 6.97
N ALA A 71 -0.68 -9.25 5.99
CA ALA A 71 -0.27 -7.84 6.04
C ALA A 71 -1.00 -7.08 7.16
N ALA A 72 -2.33 -7.23 7.25
CA ALA A 72 -3.15 -6.53 8.23
C ALA A 72 -2.83 -6.92 9.68
N ARG A 73 -2.50 -8.19 9.95
CA ARG A 73 -2.13 -8.66 11.31
C ARG A 73 -0.82 -8.08 11.85
N GLN A 74 0.07 -7.59 10.98
CA GLN A 74 1.34 -6.99 11.40
C GLN A 74 1.29 -5.47 11.48
N MET A 75 0.16 -4.87 11.14
CA MET A 75 -0.05 -3.44 11.29
C MET A 75 -0.49 -3.17 12.72
N ASP A 76 0.32 -2.42 13.47
CA ASP A 76 0.08 -2.17 14.91
C ASP A 76 -1.24 -1.44 15.17
N ASN A 77 -1.63 -0.53 14.27
CA ASN A 77 -2.77 0.37 14.46
C ASN A 77 -3.75 0.33 13.28
N LEU A 78 -4.23 -0.86 12.90
CA LEU A 78 -5.35 -0.95 11.96
C LEU A 78 -6.62 -0.40 12.65
N PRO A 79 -7.25 0.68 12.14
CA PRO A 79 -8.34 1.36 12.84
C PRO A 79 -9.68 0.62 12.76
N VAL A 80 -9.76 -0.47 12.01
CA VAL A 80 -10.99 -1.23 11.77
C VAL A 80 -10.75 -2.73 11.94
N SER A 81 -11.84 -3.49 12.10
CA SER A 81 -11.75 -4.96 12.15
C SER A 81 -11.30 -5.54 10.81
N LEU A 82 -10.72 -6.75 10.84
CA LEU A 82 -10.39 -7.49 9.62
C LEU A 82 -11.61 -7.69 8.71
N ALA A 83 -12.79 -7.94 9.28
CA ALA A 83 -14.03 -8.07 8.51
C ALA A 83 -14.35 -6.78 7.76
N ALA A 84 -14.26 -5.61 8.42
CA ALA A 84 -14.49 -4.32 7.78
C ALA A 84 -13.46 -3.99 6.70
N LEU A 85 -12.20 -4.40 6.88
CA LEU A 85 -11.16 -4.32 5.84
C LEU A 85 -11.56 -5.14 4.60
N TYR A 86 -11.96 -6.40 4.79
CA TYR A 86 -12.39 -7.27 3.69
C TYR A 86 -13.66 -6.77 3.00
N ASP A 87 -14.62 -6.26 3.76
CA ASP A 87 -15.82 -5.61 3.21
C ASP A 87 -15.46 -4.39 2.35
N LYS A 88 -14.45 -3.60 2.75
CA LYS A 88 -14.00 -2.45 1.96
C LYS A 88 -13.35 -2.89 0.65
N VAL A 89 -12.45 -3.87 0.70
CA VAL A 89 -11.73 -4.37 -0.48
C VAL A 89 -12.67 -5.08 -1.46
N SER A 90 -13.64 -5.85 -0.96
CA SER A 90 -14.61 -6.58 -1.80
C SER A 90 -15.66 -5.69 -2.47
N ARG A 91 -15.86 -4.46 -2.00
CA ARG A 91 -16.80 -3.47 -2.58
C ARG A 91 -16.13 -2.55 -3.62
N THR A 92 -15.12 -3.02 -4.33
CA THR A 92 -14.49 -2.31 -5.46
C THR A 92 -15.38 -2.41 -6.69
#